data_AF-A0A351ALH5-F1
#
_entry.id   AF-A0A351ALH5-F1
#
_cell.length_a   1.000
_cell.length_b   1.000
_cell.length_c   1.000
_cell.angle_alpha   90.00
_cell.angle_beta   90.00
_cell.angle_gamma   90.00
#
_symmetry.space_group_name_H-M   'P 1'
#
loop_
_entity.id
_entity.type
_entity.pdbx_description
1 polymer ?
#
loop_
_entity_poly.entity_id
_entity_poly.type
_entity_poly.pdbx_seq_one_letter_code
_entity_poly.pdbx_strand_id
1 'polypeptide(L)' 'MAQEDNRTKALNAALSQIDRQFGKGTVMRLGDAPRVVMPSVSTGSLGLDIALGIGGLPFGRVVEIFGPESSG' A
#
# COMPACT_ATOMS: atom_id res chain seq x y z
N MET A 1 -3.58 -20.25 23.89
CA MET A 1 -4.16 -19.02 24.47
C MET A 1 -3.09 -18.14 25.15
N ALA A 2 -2.48 -18.51 26.28
CA ALA A 2 -1.47 -17.64 26.95
C ALA A 2 -0.21 -17.32 26.11
N GLN A 3 0.25 -18.26 25.29
CA GLN A 3 1.44 -18.07 24.44
C GLN A 3 1.19 -17.13 23.24
N GLU A 4 -0.05 -17.04 22.80
CA GLU A 4 -0.50 -16.27 21.64
C GLU A 4 -0.62 -14.78 22.00
N ASP A 5 -1.11 -14.49 23.21
CA ASP A 5 -1.14 -13.15 23.79
C ASP A 5 0.26 -12.57 24.01
N ASN A 6 1.20 -13.38 24.52
CA ASN A 6 2.58 -12.93 24.73
C ASN A 6 3.28 -12.62 23.40
N ARG A 7 3.04 -13.44 22.36
CA ARG A 7 3.57 -13.19 21.01
C ARG A 7 3.01 -11.88 20.42
N THR A 8 1.72 -11.63 20.60
CA THR A 8 1.06 -10.42 20.09
C THR A 8 1.58 -9.16 20.80
N LYS A 9 1.78 -9.21 22.12
CA LYS A 9 2.36 -8.10 22.89
C LYS A 9 3.80 -7.79 22.46
N ALA A 10 4.63 -8.83 22.31
CA ALA A 10 6.01 -8.67 21.85
C ALA A 10 6.07 -8.07 20.43
N LEU A 11 5.18 -8.52 19.53
CA LEU A 11 5.06 -7.97 18.18
C LEU A 11 4.69 -6.49 18.19
N ASN A 12 3.68 -6.09 18.95
CA ASN A 12 3.25 -4.69 19.03
C ASN A 12 4.34 -3.78 19.64
N ALA A 13 5.09 -4.28 20.62
CA ALA A 13 6.21 -3.55 21.20
C ALA A 13 7.35 -3.34 20.18
N ALA A 14 7.68 -4.36 19.39
CA ALA A 14 8.69 -4.25 18.33
C ALA A 14 8.27 -3.28 17.23
N LEU A 15 7.01 -3.34 16.78
CA LEU A 15 6.46 -2.40 15.79
C LEU A 15 6.53 -0.95 16.29
N SER A 16 6.19 -0.73 17.56
CA SER A 16 6.27 0.61 18.18
C SER A 16 7.71 1.14 18.27
N GLN A 17 8.70 0.26 18.50
CA GLN A 17 10.12 0.65 18.50
C GLN A 17 10.59 1.07 17.11
N ILE A 18 10.18 0.34 16.07
CA ILE A 18 10.52 0.64 14.67
C ILE A 18 9.93 2.00 14.27
N ASP A 19 8.65 2.26 14.55
CA ASP A 19 8.01 3.54 14.26
C ASP A 19 8.72 4.72 14.93
N ARG A 20 9.21 4.53 16.16
CA ARG A 20 9.94 5.59 16.90
C ARG A 20 11.33 5.86 16.32
N GLN A 21 12.02 4.84 15.82
CA GLN A 21 13.38 4.98 15.31
C GLN A 21 13.42 5.49 13.86
N PHE A 22 12.47 5.09 13.02
CA PHE A 22 12.52 5.30 11.58
C PHE A 22 11.38 6.14 11.01
N GLY A 23 10.40 6.50 11.85
CA GLY A 23 9.22 7.26 11.46
C GLY A 23 7.99 6.36 11.23
N LYS A 24 6.80 6.97 11.27
CA LYS A 24 5.54 6.25 11.06
C LYS A 24 5.49 5.66 9.65
N GLY A 25 5.12 4.38 9.56
CA GLY A 25 4.90 3.69 8.28
C GLY A 25 6.14 2.96 7.75
N THR A 26 7.22 2.87 8.53
CA THR A 26 8.38 2.04 8.19
C THR A 26 8.01 0.55 8.12
N VAL A 27 7.09 0.09 8.97
CA VAL A 27 6.52 -1.27 8.90
C VAL A 27 5.01 -1.17 9.03
N MET A 28 4.31 -1.76 8.06
CA MET A 28 2.85 -1.76 8.00
C MET A 28 2.39 -3.17 7.62
N ARG A 29 1.18 -3.55 8.04
CA ARG A 29 0.57 -4.74 7.46
C ARG A 29 0.16 -4.43 6.03
N LEU A 30 0.32 -5.42 5.15
CA LEU A 30 -0.21 -5.34 3.80
C LEU A 30 -1.74 -5.20 3.88
N GLY A 31 -2.26 -4.02 3.53
CA GLY A 31 -3.69 -3.69 3.60
C GLY A 31 -4.12 -2.72 4.70
N ASP A 32 -3.24 -2.37 5.66
CA ASP A 32 -3.54 -1.38 6.73
C ASP A 32 -3.48 0.08 6.26
N ALA A 33 -3.07 0.33 5.02
CA ALA A 33 -3.10 1.67 4.47
C ALA A 33 -4.56 2.11 4.28
N PRO A 34 -5.03 3.20 4.93
CA PRO A 34 -6.34 3.73 4.65
C PRO A 34 -6.44 4.04 3.15
N ARG A 35 -7.57 3.69 2.55
CA ARG A 35 -7.87 4.08 1.16
C ARG A 35 -7.95 5.59 1.12
N VAL A 36 -6.83 6.25 0.81
CA VAL A 36 -6.79 7.68 0.59
C VAL A 36 -7.46 7.93 -0.76
N VAL A 37 -8.55 8.70 -0.75
CA VAL A 37 -9.15 9.18 -2.00
C VAL A 37 -8.13 10.09 -2.65
N MET A 38 -7.52 9.60 -3.73
CA MET A 38 -6.55 10.32 -4.52
C MET A 38 -7.21 10.75 -5.83
N PRO A 39 -7.07 12.02 -6.25
CA PRO A 39 -7.46 12.41 -7.59
C PRO A 39 -6.74 11.52 -8.60
N SER A 40 -7.49 10.95 -9.54
CA SER A 40 -6.99 10.06 -10.57
C SER A 40 -7.55 10.43 -11.95
N VAL A 41 -6.87 9.97 -12.99
CA VAL A 41 -7.31 10.07 -14.39
C VAL A 41 -7.50 8.67 -14.95
N SER A 42 -8.64 8.41 -15.62
CA SER A 42 -8.92 7.09 -16.23
C SER A 42 -7.81 6.67 -17.17
N THR A 43 -7.46 5.39 -17.17
CA THR A 43 -6.49 4.82 -18.09
C THR A 43 -7.07 4.61 -19.50
N GLY A 44 -8.36 4.91 -19.72
CA GLY A 44 -9.09 4.57 -20.94
C GLY A 44 -9.54 3.11 -21.01
N SER A 45 -9.26 2.31 -19.98
CA SER A 45 -9.68 0.91 -19.86
C SER A 45 -10.37 0.70 -18.52
N LEU A 46 -11.68 0.40 -18.57
CA LEU A 46 -12.49 0.19 -17.37
C LEU A 46 -11.93 -0.93 -16.48
N GLY A 47 -11.42 -2.01 -17.08
CA GLY A 47 -10.84 -3.11 -16.32
C GLY A 47 -9.60 -2.69 -15.54
N LEU A 48 -8.76 -1.82 -16.13
CA LEU A 48 -7.55 -1.32 -15.49
C LEU A 48 -7.88 -0.28 -14.40
N ASP A 49 -8.85 0.59 -14.65
CA ASP A 49 -9.34 1.56 -13.66
C ASP A 49 -9.86 0.89 -12.38
N ILE A 50 -10.59 -0.23 -12.55
CA ILE A 50 -11.08 -1.05 -11.43
C ILE A 50 -9.91 -1.73 -10.70
N ALA A 51 -8.97 -2.32 -11.45
CA ALA A 51 -7.82 -3.02 -10.86
C ALA A 51 -6.92 -2.10 -10.01
N LEU A 52 -6.76 -0.84 -10.43
CA LEU A 52 -6.01 0.18 -9.68
C LEU A 52 -6.71 0.61 -8.38
N GLY A 53 -8.02 0.34 -8.23
CA GLY A 53 -8.79 0.57 -7.00
C GLY A 53 -9.10 2.03 -6.67
N ILE A 54 -8.43 2.98 -7.35
CA ILE A 54 -8.67 4.42 -7.25
C ILE A 54 -9.28 5.01 -8.54
N GLY A 55 -9.66 4.15 -9.50
CA GLY A 55 -10.32 4.58 -10.74
C GLY A 55 -9.40 5.14 -11.82
N GLY A 56 -8.08 4.93 -11.72
CA GLY A 56 -7.13 5.34 -12.75
C GLY A 56 -5.73 5.67 -12.22
N LEU A 57 -4.95 6.41 -13.03
CA LEU A 57 -3.60 6.85 -12.68
C LEU A 57 -3.63 8.04 -11.71
N PRO A 58 -2.83 8.05 -10.63
CA PRO A 58 -2.86 9.11 -9.62
C PRO A 58 -2.20 10.42 -10.08
N PHE A 59 -2.81 11.57 -9.80
CA PHE A 59 -2.18 12.87 -10.02
C PHE A 59 -1.04 13.14 -9.02
N GLY A 60 0.00 13.84 -9.48
CA GLY A 60 1.14 14.24 -8.64
C GLY A 60 2.06 13.09 -8.21
N ARG A 61 2.05 11.98 -8.95
CA ARG A 61 2.85 10.79 -8.70
C ARG A 61 3.55 10.33 -9.97
N VAL A 62 4.69 9.66 -9.78
CA VAL A 62 5.40 8.98 -10.86
C VAL A 62 4.76 7.61 -11.04
N VAL A 63 4.48 7.25 -12.28
CA VAL A 63 3.95 5.95 -12.69
C VAL A 63 4.93 5.34 -13.69
N GLU A 64 5.27 4.07 -13.50
CA GLU A 64 6.08 3.30 -14.43
C GLU A 64 5.20 2.25 -15.11
N ILE A 65 5.32 2.13 -16.44
CA ILE A 65 4.69 1.09 -17.25
C ILE A 65 5.82 0.42 -18.01
N PHE A 66 5.99 -0.89 -17.84
CA PHE A 66 7.03 -1.67 -18.48
C PHE A 66 6.45 -2.89 -19.18
N GLY A 67 7.11 -3.35 -20.25
CA GLY A 67 6.71 -4.51 -21.01
C GLY A 67 7.69 -4.86 -22.12
N PRO A 68 7.59 -6.05 -22.71
CA PRO A 68 8.38 -6.43 -23.88
C PRO A 68 8.02 -5.58 -25.11
N GLU A 69 8.83 -5.66 -26.17
CA GLU A 69 8.52 -5.00 -27.44
C GLU A 69 7.11 -5.41 -27.93
N SER A 70 6.32 -4.43 -28.35
CA SER A 70 4.92 -4.62 -28.80
C SER A 70 3.92 -5.12 -27.74
N SER A 71 4.17 -4.88 -26.44
CA SER A 71 3.29 -5.35 -25.35
C SER A 71 1.98 -4.59 -25.16
N GLY A 72 1.83 -3.43 -25.78
CA GLY A 72 0.72 -2.52 -25.55
C GLY A 72 0.52 -1.58 -26.72
#